data_AF-A0A2G6LI74-F1
#
_entry.id   AF-A0A2G6LI74-F1
#
_cell.length_a   1.000
_cell.length_b   1.000
_cell.length_c   1.000
_cell.angle_alpha   90.00
_cell.angle_beta   90.00
_cell.angle_gamma   90.00
#
_symmetry.space_group_name_H-M   'P 1'
#
loop_
_entity.id
_entity.type
_entity.pdbx_description
1 polymer ?
#
loop_
_entity_poly.entity_id
_entity_poly.type
_entity_poly.pdbx_seq_one_letter_code
_entity_poly.pdbx_strand_id
1 'polypeptide(L)'
;MNKGLIIKKLVAVVMVAILTLSGVTACNYDTRSSGRSGTYQDDYLENPINEDFLQYENALMTSNQVLDLMIAKDAKKIADDYVLEEIKPLLTEADIAKVIKEAEAKYGKIVGYKPMQWGFEPRVENGKRDKTEFNKIIAEKYGDKKAGKKIPILFSVKIVEHENALVNYWFQFPADGEYTKLLGVFYKEKVGTRNVGQF
;
A
#
# COMPACT_ATOMS: atom_id res chain seq x y z
N MET A 1 23.32 -3.14 -53.69
CA MET A 1 22.72 -3.48 -52.38
C MET A 1 22.39 -2.19 -51.64
N ASN A 2 21.11 -1.87 -51.52
CA ASN A 2 20.64 -0.52 -51.16
C ASN A 2 20.44 -0.40 -49.64
N LYS A 3 21.43 0.18 -48.94
CA LYS A 3 21.48 0.28 -47.47
C LYS A 3 20.28 1.03 -46.85
N GLY A 4 19.58 1.86 -47.63
CA GLY A 4 18.39 2.60 -47.19
C GLY A 4 17.11 1.77 -47.05
N LEU A 5 17.01 0.59 -47.68
CA LEU A 5 15.81 -0.25 -47.62
C LEU A 5 15.75 -1.12 -46.36
N ILE A 6 16.91 -1.45 -45.78
CA ILE A 6 17.02 -2.29 -44.58
C ILE A 6 16.61 -1.51 -43.32
N ILE A 7 16.96 -0.22 -43.25
CA ILE A 7 16.64 0.64 -42.10
C ILE A 7 15.12 0.88 -41.97
N LYS A 8 14.40 1.04 -43.08
CA LYS A 8 12.93 1.24 -43.06
C LYS A 8 12.16 0.01 -42.57
N LYS A 9 12.66 -1.21 -42.85
CA LYS A 9 12.05 -2.45 -42.34
C LYS A 9 12.34 -2.66 -40.84
N LEU A 10 13.51 -2.25 -40.35
CA LEU A 10 13.85 -2.37 -38.94
C LEU A 10 13.00 -1.44 -38.05
N VAL A 11 12.75 -0.21 -38.51
CA VAL A 11 11.92 0.78 -37.77
C VAL A 11 10.44 0.38 -37.73
N ALA A 12 9.92 -0.25 -38.79
CA ALA A 12 8.54 -0.74 -38.80
C ALA A 12 8.34 -1.95 -37.86
N VAL A 13 9.33 -2.84 -37.71
CA VAL A 13 9.24 -3.99 -36.80
C VAL A 13 9.33 -3.55 -35.33
N VAL A 14 10.10 -2.50 -35.01
CA VAL A 14 10.18 -1.96 -33.64
C VAL A 14 8.92 -1.18 -33.26
N MET A 15 8.25 -0.50 -34.18
CA MET A 15 6.97 0.19 -33.85
C MET A 15 5.77 -0.77 -33.71
N VAL A 16 5.76 -1.92 -34.40
CA VAL A 16 4.67 -2.90 -34.27
C VAL A 16 4.81 -3.74 -32.99
N ALA A 17 6.01 -3.86 -32.43
CA ALA A 17 6.23 -4.54 -31.14
C ALA A 17 5.81 -3.71 -29.91
N ILE A 18 5.51 -2.42 -30.06
CA ILE A 18 5.11 -1.54 -28.95
C ILE A 18 3.57 -1.49 -28.78
N LEU A 19 2.80 -2.05 -29.71
CA LEU A 19 1.34 -1.95 -29.74
C LEU A 19 0.58 -3.15 -29.12
N THR A 20 1.25 -4.05 -28.40
CA THR A 20 0.59 -5.20 -27.75
C THR A 20 0.81 -5.29 -26.23
N LEU A 21 1.18 -4.20 -25.55
CA LEU A 21 1.23 -4.14 -24.08
C LEU A 21 0.22 -3.19 -23.43
N SER A 22 -0.79 -2.73 -24.17
CA SER A 22 -2.08 -2.40 -23.57
C SER A 22 -2.88 -3.69 -23.38
N GLY A 23 -2.27 -4.63 -22.65
CA GLY A 23 -3.01 -5.66 -21.95
C GLY A 23 -4.00 -4.90 -21.09
N VAL A 24 -5.27 -4.99 -21.44
CA VAL A 24 -6.38 -4.62 -20.59
C VAL A 24 -6.18 -5.43 -19.31
N THR A 25 -5.51 -4.83 -18.31
CA THR A 25 -5.69 -5.22 -16.92
C THR A 25 -7.14 -4.90 -16.62
N ALA A 26 -8.01 -5.84 -16.98
CA ALA A 26 -9.25 -5.99 -16.25
C ALA A 26 -8.77 -6.17 -14.81
N CYS A 27 -8.93 -5.12 -14.00
CA CYS A 27 -8.74 -5.18 -12.56
C CYS A 27 -9.67 -6.28 -12.07
N ASN A 28 -9.19 -7.52 -12.02
CA ASN A 28 -9.81 -8.58 -11.28
C ASN A 28 -9.58 -8.19 -9.82
N TYR A 29 -10.51 -7.39 -9.31
CA TYR A 29 -10.59 -7.10 -7.89
C TYR A 29 -10.89 -8.41 -7.21
N ASP A 30 -9.83 -9.07 -6.76
CA ASP A 30 -9.97 -10.31 -6.03
C ASP A 30 -10.62 -9.98 -4.68
N THR A 31 -11.78 -10.59 -4.45
CA THR A 31 -12.49 -10.51 -3.17
C THR A 31 -11.99 -11.55 -2.17
N ARG A 32 -10.82 -12.16 -2.48
CA ARG A 32 -10.06 -13.06 -1.59
C ARG A 32 -10.08 -12.58 -0.14
N SER A 33 -10.24 -13.55 0.76
CA SER A 33 -10.14 -13.35 2.20
C SER A 33 -8.79 -12.73 2.57
N SER A 34 -8.77 -11.93 3.63
CA SER A 34 -7.51 -11.40 4.19
C SER A 34 -6.51 -12.51 4.52
N GLY A 35 -5.23 -12.16 4.49
CA GLY A 35 -4.12 -13.06 4.82
C GLY A 35 -3.06 -12.35 5.65
N ARG A 36 -2.20 -13.13 6.30
CA ARG A 36 -1.05 -12.60 7.05
C ARG A 36 0.09 -13.61 7.10
N SER A 37 1.29 -13.12 7.35
CA SER A 37 2.39 -13.96 7.82
C SER A 37 2.13 -14.43 9.25
N GLY A 38 2.52 -15.66 9.54
CA GLY A 38 2.34 -16.23 10.87
C GLY A 38 0.93 -16.77 11.13
N THR A 39 0.58 -16.86 12.41
CA THR A 39 -0.67 -17.46 12.90
C THR A 39 -1.50 -16.42 13.65
N TYR A 40 -2.70 -16.79 14.10
CA TYR A 40 -3.48 -15.92 14.98
C TYR A 40 -2.83 -15.72 16.37
N GLN A 41 -2.02 -16.69 16.81
CA GLN A 41 -1.34 -16.66 18.10
C GLN A 41 -0.04 -15.85 18.04
N ASP A 42 0.64 -15.89 16.89
CA ASP A 42 1.87 -15.15 16.62
C ASP A 42 1.88 -14.69 15.16
N ASP A 43 1.50 -13.43 14.95
CA ASP A 43 1.45 -12.76 13.66
C ASP A 43 2.69 -11.86 13.41
N TYR A 44 3.62 -11.77 14.37
CA TYR A 44 4.87 -11.03 14.21
C TYR A 44 6.00 -11.93 13.69
N LEU A 45 5.75 -12.59 12.56
CA LEU A 45 6.67 -13.53 11.93
C LEU A 45 7.01 -13.14 10.50
N GLU A 46 8.26 -13.38 10.12
CA GLU A 46 8.70 -13.27 8.74
C GLU A 46 8.33 -14.54 7.98
N ASN A 47 7.61 -14.38 6.86
CA ASN A 47 7.32 -15.47 5.95
C ASN A 47 7.28 -14.94 4.51
N PRO A 48 7.72 -15.74 3.53
CA PRO A 48 7.51 -15.39 2.13
C PRO A 48 6.01 -15.18 1.88
N ILE A 49 5.70 -14.25 0.97
CA ILE A 49 4.32 -14.08 0.50
C ILE A 49 3.94 -15.37 -0.25
N ASN A 50 2.79 -15.95 0.09
CA ASN A 50 2.30 -17.15 -0.58
C ASN A 50 1.68 -16.79 -1.94
N GLU A 51 1.48 -17.80 -2.80
CA GLU A 51 0.93 -17.60 -4.15
C GLU A 51 -0.42 -16.87 -4.16
N ASP A 52 -1.24 -17.01 -3.11
CA ASP A 52 -2.54 -16.37 -3.02
C ASP A 52 -2.48 -14.85 -2.84
N PHE A 53 -1.34 -14.33 -2.36
CA PHE A 53 -1.12 -12.92 -2.05
C PHE A 53 0.05 -12.29 -2.82
N LEU A 54 0.67 -13.00 -3.76
CA LEU A 54 1.81 -12.47 -4.55
C LEU A 54 1.48 -11.15 -5.27
N GLN A 55 0.23 -10.93 -5.68
CA GLN A 55 -0.19 -9.66 -6.27
C GLN A 55 -0.03 -8.43 -5.36
N TYR A 56 0.21 -8.62 -4.06
CA TYR A 56 0.38 -7.54 -3.07
C TYR A 56 1.85 -7.32 -2.65
N GLU A 57 2.82 -7.94 -3.34
CA GLU A 57 4.25 -7.78 -3.04
C GLU A 57 4.69 -6.32 -3.02
N ASN A 58 4.28 -5.53 -4.01
CA ASN A 58 4.57 -4.10 -4.05
C ASN A 58 4.01 -3.36 -2.83
N ALA A 59 2.82 -3.74 -2.34
CA ALA A 59 2.25 -3.12 -1.15
C ALA A 59 3.13 -3.37 0.09
N LEU A 60 3.70 -4.56 0.24
CA LEU A 60 4.68 -4.87 1.30
C LEU A 60 5.94 -4.02 1.14
N MET A 61 6.52 -3.99 -0.06
CA MET A 61 7.74 -3.21 -0.35
C MET A 61 7.54 -1.73 -0.06
N THR A 62 6.45 -1.14 -0.55
CA THR A 62 6.11 0.26 -0.32
C THR A 62 5.83 0.53 1.16
N SER A 63 5.14 -0.37 1.86
CA SER A 63 4.92 -0.23 3.32
C SER A 63 6.24 -0.20 4.09
N ASN A 64 7.20 -1.06 3.72
CA ASN A 64 8.54 -1.08 4.33
C ASN A 64 9.30 0.21 4.07
N GLN A 65 9.31 0.69 2.82
CA GLN A 65 9.97 1.96 2.46
C GLN A 65 9.36 3.15 3.21
N VAL A 66 8.03 3.18 3.36
CA VAL A 66 7.36 4.24 4.13
C VAL A 66 7.72 4.13 5.61
N LEU A 67 7.81 2.92 6.19
CA LEU A 67 8.29 2.75 7.57
C LEU A 67 9.73 3.24 7.75
N ASP A 68 10.63 2.96 6.82
CA ASP A 68 12.01 3.47 6.85
C ASP A 68 12.04 5.00 6.87
N LEU A 69 11.17 5.64 6.09
CA LEU A 69 11.01 7.10 6.10
C LEU A 69 10.35 7.62 7.38
N MET A 70 9.41 6.88 7.98
CA MET A 70 8.84 7.24 9.29
C MET A 70 9.90 7.19 10.39
N ILE A 71 10.77 6.17 10.37
CA ILE A 71 11.93 6.05 11.27
C ILE A 71 12.90 7.22 11.06
N ALA A 72 13.17 7.58 9.81
CA ALA A 72 13.98 8.75 9.46
C ALA A 72 13.28 10.10 9.70
N LYS A 73 11.99 10.09 10.06
CA LYS A 73 11.13 11.27 10.26
C LYS A 73 10.99 12.15 9.01
N ASP A 74 11.12 11.56 7.83
CA ASP A 74 11.01 12.25 6.55
C ASP A 74 9.56 12.25 6.03
N ALA A 75 8.68 12.94 6.78
CA ALA A 75 7.27 13.06 6.44
C ALA A 75 7.06 13.74 5.07
N LYS A 76 7.96 14.65 4.70
CA LYS A 76 7.92 15.34 3.40
C LYS A 76 8.09 14.36 2.26
N LYS A 77 9.10 13.49 2.32
CA LYS A 77 9.34 12.49 1.28
C LYS A 77 8.20 11.48 1.17
N ILE A 78 7.58 11.10 2.29
CA ILE A 78 6.36 10.28 2.27
C ILE A 78 5.24 11.02 1.52
N ALA A 79 5.00 12.28 1.86
CA ALA A 79 3.96 13.10 1.24
C ALA A 79 4.20 13.29 -0.26
N ASP A 80 5.43 13.54 -0.69
CA ASP A 80 5.77 13.81 -2.08
C ASP A 80 5.76 12.52 -2.92
N ASP A 81 6.42 11.47 -2.44
CA ASP A 81 6.77 10.31 -3.25
C ASP A 81 5.77 9.17 -3.11
N TYR A 82 5.05 9.08 -1.99
CA TYR A 82 4.20 7.93 -1.69
C TYR A 82 2.73 8.26 -1.58
N VAL A 83 2.32 9.49 -1.28
CA VAL A 83 0.90 9.84 -1.31
C VAL A 83 0.40 9.94 -2.75
N LEU A 84 -0.77 9.36 -3.00
CA LEU A 84 -1.45 9.47 -4.29
C LEU A 84 -1.72 10.95 -4.61
N GLU A 85 -1.34 11.40 -5.82
CA GLU A 85 -1.41 12.82 -6.22
C GLU A 85 -2.77 13.46 -5.94
N GLU A 86 -3.86 12.74 -6.24
CA GLU A 86 -5.21 13.27 -6.05
C GLU A 86 -5.60 13.43 -4.57
N ILE A 87 -4.91 12.75 -3.66
CA ILE A 87 -5.19 12.78 -2.21
C ILE A 87 -4.23 13.71 -1.45
N LYS A 88 -3.14 14.19 -2.07
CA LYS A 88 -2.21 15.16 -1.45
C LYS A 88 -2.88 16.40 -0.83
N PRO A 89 -3.98 16.96 -1.38
CA PRO A 89 -4.69 18.07 -0.72
C PRO A 89 -5.39 17.70 0.60
N LEU A 90 -5.63 16.40 0.82
CA LEU A 90 -6.35 15.85 1.98
C LEU A 90 -5.43 15.12 2.97
N LEU A 91 -4.25 14.67 2.50
CA LEU A 91 -3.23 14.00 3.30
C LEU A 91 -1.90 14.72 3.09
N THR A 92 -1.64 15.68 3.95
CA THR A 92 -0.48 16.56 3.84
C THR A 92 0.74 16.01 4.59
N GLU A 93 1.91 16.62 4.36
CA GLU A 93 3.11 16.39 5.18
C GLU A 93 2.81 16.54 6.68
N ALA A 94 2.02 17.56 7.06
CA ALA A 94 1.68 17.81 8.45
C ALA A 94 0.84 16.68 9.06
N ASP A 95 -0.06 16.07 8.28
CA ASP A 95 -0.87 14.94 8.73
C ASP A 95 0.00 13.69 8.94
N ILE A 96 0.93 13.42 8.02
CA ILE A 96 1.88 12.30 8.15
C ILE A 96 2.80 12.52 9.35
N ALA A 97 3.36 13.72 9.51
CA ALA A 97 4.21 14.07 10.64
C ALA A 97 3.46 13.93 11.97
N LYS A 98 2.17 14.29 11.99
CA LYS A 98 1.30 14.10 13.15
C LYS A 98 1.15 12.62 13.51
N VAL A 99 0.89 11.74 12.54
CA VAL A 99 0.81 10.28 12.78
C VAL A 99 2.09 9.75 13.43
N ILE A 100 3.27 10.12 12.91
CA ILE A 100 4.56 9.72 13.48
C ILE A 100 4.70 10.23 14.92
N LYS A 101 4.46 11.53 15.12
CA LYS A 101 4.60 12.18 16.43
C LYS A 101 3.66 11.59 17.48
N GLU A 102 2.40 11.35 17.15
CA GLU A 102 1.41 10.80 18.07
C GLU A 102 1.72 9.34 18.42
N ALA A 103 2.21 8.55 17.46
CA ALA A 103 2.67 7.19 17.74
C ALA A 103 3.88 7.17 18.68
N GLU A 104 4.89 8.02 18.42
CA GLU A 104 6.07 8.13 19.28
C GLU A 104 5.72 8.63 20.68
N ALA A 105 4.82 9.62 20.79
CA ALA A 105 4.38 10.13 22.08
C ALA A 105 3.65 9.07 22.91
N LYS A 106 2.94 8.13 22.26
CA LYS A 106 2.17 7.09 22.95
C LYS A 106 2.99 5.84 23.25
N TYR A 107 3.84 5.38 22.32
CA TYR A 107 4.50 4.08 22.41
C TYR A 107 6.03 4.16 22.44
N GLY A 108 6.61 5.36 22.38
CA GLY A 108 8.05 5.55 22.23
C GLY A 108 8.50 5.45 20.77
N LYS A 109 9.81 5.62 20.52
CA LYS A 109 10.36 5.59 19.16
C LYS A 109 10.20 4.22 18.52
N ILE A 110 10.13 4.18 17.19
CA ILE A 110 10.25 2.92 16.44
C ILE A 110 11.68 2.40 16.62
N VAL A 111 11.82 1.15 17.04
CA VAL A 111 13.11 0.47 17.21
C VAL A 111 13.36 -0.59 16.13
N GLY A 112 12.31 -1.07 15.47
CA GLY A 112 12.45 -2.01 14.37
C GLY A 112 11.13 -2.54 13.83
N TYR A 113 11.21 -3.31 12.76
CA TYR A 113 10.12 -4.11 12.23
C TYR A 113 10.72 -5.27 11.44
N LYS A 114 9.89 -6.26 11.11
CA LYS A 114 10.25 -7.41 10.29
C LYS A 114 9.92 -7.13 8.82
N PRO A 115 10.90 -7.01 7.90
CA PRO A 115 10.64 -6.70 6.49
C PRO A 115 9.69 -7.68 5.81
N MET A 116 9.82 -8.98 6.11
CA MET A 116 8.98 -10.03 5.53
C MET A 116 7.76 -10.41 6.40
N GLN A 117 7.42 -9.60 7.40
CA GLN A 117 6.11 -9.69 8.06
C GLN A 117 5.07 -8.97 7.22
N TRP A 118 3.90 -9.56 6.97
CA TRP A 118 2.85 -8.94 6.17
C TRP A 118 1.46 -9.29 6.67
N GLY A 119 0.50 -8.41 6.42
CA GLY A 119 -0.92 -8.63 6.60
C GLY A 119 -1.65 -7.91 5.48
N PHE A 120 -2.43 -8.63 4.68
CA PHE A 120 -3.17 -8.04 3.57
C PHE A 120 -4.66 -8.18 3.81
N GLU A 121 -5.35 -7.04 3.79
CA GLU A 121 -6.80 -6.99 3.95
C GLU A 121 -7.42 -6.21 2.78
N PRO A 122 -7.74 -6.88 1.66
CA PRO A 122 -8.54 -6.26 0.62
C PRO A 122 -9.94 -5.97 1.17
N ARG A 123 -10.43 -4.76 0.94
CA ARG A 123 -11.76 -4.33 1.37
C ARG A 123 -12.47 -3.59 0.26
N VAL A 124 -13.79 -3.58 0.37
CA VAL A 124 -14.65 -2.79 -0.50
C VAL A 124 -15.39 -1.78 0.37
N GLU A 125 -15.05 -0.51 0.20
CA GLU A 125 -15.75 0.58 0.88
C GLU A 125 -16.97 1.02 0.06
N ASN A 126 -18.08 1.23 0.75
CA ASN A 126 -19.29 1.75 0.14
C ASN A 126 -19.17 3.26 -0.02
N GLY A 127 -18.70 3.73 -1.19
CA GLY A 127 -18.62 5.15 -1.53
C GLY A 127 -19.97 5.89 -1.59
N LYS A 128 -21.09 5.21 -1.30
CA LYS A 128 -22.44 5.79 -1.26
C LYS A 128 -22.90 6.28 0.13
N ARG A 129 -22.24 5.88 1.23
CA ARG A 129 -22.67 6.28 2.58
C ARG A 129 -21.86 7.41 3.19
N ASP A 130 -20.70 7.73 2.64
CA ASP A 130 -19.83 8.77 3.18
C ASP A 130 -19.40 9.75 2.06
N LYS A 131 -19.84 11.01 2.22
CA LYS A 131 -19.68 12.12 1.24
C LYS A 131 -18.38 12.90 1.46
N THR A 132 -17.37 12.30 2.07
CA THR A 132 -16.05 12.92 2.17
C THR A 132 -15.47 13.16 0.78
N GLU A 133 -14.75 14.27 0.61
CA GLU A 133 -14.08 14.59 -0.67
C GLU A 133 -13.13 13.45 -1.08
N PHE A 134 -12.52 12.78 -0.11
CA PHE A 134 -11.75 11.54 -0.29
C PHE A 134 -12.54 10.47 -1.07
N ASN A 135 -13.71 10.06 -0.58
CA ASN A 135 -14.50 9.02 -1.23
C ASN A 135 -14.97 9.41 -2.63
N LYS A 136 -15.22 10.70 -2.85
CA LYS A 136 -15.57 11.22 -4.18
C LYS A 136 -14.41 11.07 -5.16
N ILE A 137 -13.21 11.51 -4.78
CA ILE A 137 -12.00 11.39 -5.60
C ILE A 137 -11.71 9.93 -5.94
N ILE A 138 -11.75 9.04 -4.93
CA ILE A 138 -11.41 7.64 -5.14
C ILE A 138 -12.51 6.90 -5.92
N ALA A 139 -13.80 7.18 -5.68
CA ALA A 139 -14.87 6.59 -6.49
C ALA A 139 -14.84 7.02 -7.96
N GLU A 140 -14.39 8.24 -8.25
CA GLU A 140 -14.27 8.73 -9.63
C GLU A 140 -13.17 7.98 -10.40
N LYS A 141 -12.02 7.75 -9.76
CA LYS A 141 -10.85 7.13 -10.40
C LYS A 141 -10.86 5.60 -10.35
N TYR A 142 -11.28 5.01 -9.23
CA TYR A 142 -11.16 3.57 -8.96
C TYR A 142 -12.51 2.87 -8.71
N GLY A 143 -13.61 3.62 -8.62
CA GLY A 143 -14.92 3.05 -8.30
C GLY A 143 -15.48 2.17 -9.42
N ASP A 144 -16.03 1.02 -9.04
CA ASP A 144 -16.77 0.18 -9.99
C ASP A 144 -18.12 0.84 -10.34
N LYS A 145 -18.21 1.33 -11.58
CA LYS A 145 -19.42 1.97 -12.15
C LYS A 145 -20.59 1.00 -12.28
N LYS A 146 -20.34 -0.31 -12.42
CA LYS A 146 -21.37 -1.37 -12.56
C LYS A 146 -21.88 -1.88 -11.21
N ALA A 147 -21.02 -1.98 -10.19
CA ALA A 147 -21.39 -2.46 -8.85
C ALA A 147 -21.85 -1.37 -7.87
N GLY A 148 -22.12 -0.16 -8.37
CA GLY A 148 -22.78 0.91 -7.60
C GLY A 148 -21.84 1.79 -6.75
N LYS A 149 -20.67 2.19 -7.29
CA LYS A 149 -19.64 3.04 -6.62
C LYS A 149 -19.02 2.38 -5.38
N LYS A 150 -18.67 1.11 -5.52
CA LYS A 150 -17.82 0.39 -4.57
C LYS A 150 -16.37 0.81 -4.80
N ILE A 151 -15.68 1.18 -3.74
CA ILE A 151 -14.28 1.60 -3.78
C ILE A 151 -13.43 0.44 -3.26
N PRO A 152 -12.69 -0.24 -4.14
CA PRO A 152 -11.80 -1.31 -3.72
C PRO A 152 -10.49 -0.70 -3.21
N ILE A 153 -10.11 -1.10 -1.99
CA ILE A 153 -8.89 -0.69 -1.32
C ILE A 153 -8.16 -1.92 -0.79
N LEU A 154 -6.84 -1.81 -0.69
CA LEU A 154 -6.01 -2.79 0.01
C LEU A 154 -5.45 -2.13 1.27
N PHE A 155 -5.59 -2.80 2.41
CA PHE A 155 -4.75 -2.49 3.56
C PHE A 155 -3.56 -3.45 3.61
N SER A 156 -2.35 -2.88 3.67
CA SER A 156 -1.14 -3.57 4.12
C SER A 156 -0.94 -3.26 5.60
N VAL A 157 -0.89 -4.28 6.44
CA VAL A 157 -0.75 -4.18 7.89
C VAL A 157 0.66 -4.64 8.28
N LYS A 158 1.40 -3.74 8.91
CA LYS A 158 2.74 -3.99 9.45
C LYS A 158 2.69 -3.95 10.97
N ILE A 159 3.28 -4.94 11.61
CA ILE A 159 3.55 -4.91 13.06
C ILE A 159 4.93 -4.29 13.25
N VAL A 160 4.97 -3.20 14.02
CA VAL A 160 6.15 -2.38 14.23
C VAL A 160 6.49 -2.38 15.72
N GLU A 161 7.76 -2.55 16.02
CA GLU A 161 8.29 -2.51 17.37
C GLU A 161 8.61 -1.07 17.75
N HIS A 162 7.96 -0.61 18.81
CA HIS A 162 8.29 0.61 19.52
C HIS A 162 8.93 0.27 20.86
N GLU A 163 9.62 1.25 21.45
CA GLU A 163 10.27 1.11 22.77
C GLU A 163 9.35 0.52 23.85
N ASN A 164 8.04 0.83 23.81
CA ASN A 164 7.10 0.42 24.86
C ASN A 164 6.03 -0.59 24.40
N ALA A 165 5.91 -0.90 23.10
CA ALA A 165 4.84 -1.77 22.58
C ALA A 165 5.09 -2.27 21.15
N LEU A 166 4.36 -3.33 20.76
CA LEU A 166 4.10 -3.66 19.36
C LEU A 166 2.86 -2.90 18.86
N VAL A 167 2.97 -2.27 17.69
CA VAL A 167 1.94 -1.40 17.12
C VAL A 167 1.62 -1.84 15.69
N ASN A 168 0.34 -1.89 15.35
CA ASN A 168 -0.10 -2.14 13.97
C ASN A 168 -0.14 -0.83 13.19
N TYR A 169 0.63 -0.74 12.12
CA TYR A 169 0.51 0.30 11.10
C TYR A 169 -0.30 -0.21 9.92
N TRP A 170 -1.28 0.58 9.50
CA TRP A 170 -2.20 0.28 8.43
C TRP A 170 -1.94 1.25 7.28
N PHE A 171 -1.42 0.72 6.17
CA PHE A 171 -1.17 1.44 4.94
C PHE A 171 -2.31 1.15 3.97
N GLN A 172 -3.03 2.20 3.56
CA GLN A 172 -4.16 2.09 2.66
C GLN A 172 -3.71 2.38 1.24
N PHE A 173 -4.03 1.50 0.30
CA PHE A 173 -3.71 1.63 -1.12
C PHE A 173 -4.99 1.61 -1.95
N PRO A 174 -5.04 2.34 -3.09
CA PRO A 174 -6.04 2.05 -4.10
C PRO A 174 -5.76 0.64 -4.65
N ALA A 175 -6.80 -0.12 -4.99
CA ALA A 175 -6.60 -1.41 -5.63
C ALA A 175 -6.34 -1.26 -7.14
N ASP A 176 -5.32 -0.48 -7.47
CA ASP A 176 -4.86 -0.22 -8.85
C ASP A 176 -4.03 -1.36 -9.43
N GLY A 177 -3.62 -2.32 -8.60
CA GLY A 177 -2.76 -3.45 -8.97
C GLY A 177 -1.26 -3.15 -8.85
N GLU A 178 -0.88 -1.87 -8.75
CA GLU A 178 0.50 -1.42 -8.62
C GLU A 178 0.91 -1.29 -7.16
N TYR A 179 0.01 -0.80 -6.30
CA TYR A 179 0.18 -0.65 -4.85
C TYR A 179 1.42 0.16 -4.45
N THR A 180 1.80 1.16 -5.26
CA THR A 180 2.97 2.02 -5.01
C THR A 180 2.63 3.37 -4.37
N LYS A 181 1.33 3.72 -4.32
CA LYS A 181 0.84 5.00 -3.79
C LYS A 181 -0.20 4.79 -2.69
N LEU A 182 -0.07 5.55 -1.62
CA LEU A 182 -0.93 5.54 -0.45
C LEU A 182 -2.14 6.45 -0.62
N LEU A 183 -3.27 5.96 -0.14
CA LEU A 183 -4.45 6.75 0.19
C LEU A 183 -4.39 7.29 1.64
N GLY A 184 -3.67 6.58 2.52
CA GLY A 184 -3.62 6.91 3.93
C GLY A 184 -2.68 6.00 4.72
N VAL A 185 -2.27 6.49 5.88
CA VAL A 185 -1.53 5.72 6.89
C VAL A 185 -2.04 6.08 8.28
N PHE A 186 -2.28 5.07 9.12
CA PHE A 186 -2.62 5.26 10.52
C PHE A 186 -2.13 4.08 11.35
N TYR A 187 -2.12 4.22 12.68
CA TYR A 187 -1.71 3.16 13.58
C TYR A 187 -2.82 2.78 14.55
N LYS A 188 -2.76 1.53 15.03
CA LYS A 188 -3.63 0.99 16.08
C LYS A 188 -2.78 0.18 17.04
N GLU A 189 -3.12 0.25 18.31
CA GLU A 189 -2.52 -0.62 19.33
C GLU A 189 -2.74 -2.09 18.95
N LYS A 190 -1.72 -2.93 19.08
CA LYS A 190 -1.89 -4.37 18.89
C LYS A 190 -2.60 -4.95 20.10
N VAL A 191 -3.88 -5.26 19.95
CA VAL A 191 -4.66 -5.88 21.03
C VAL A 191 -4.33 -7.38 21.06
N GLY A 192 -3.54 -7.80 22.04
CA GLY A 192 -3.18 -9.20 22.27
C GLY A 192 -1.75 -9.56 21.85
N THR A 193 -1.04 -10.13 22.83
CA THR A 193 0.33 -10.69 22.90
C THR A 193 1.53 -9.75 23.15
N ARG A 194 1.87 -9.72 24.45
CA ARG A 194 3.11 -9.34 25.18
C ARG A 194 3.56 -7.88 25.19
N ASN A 195 3.64 -7.35 26.43
CA ASN A 195 4.55 -6.26 26.77
C ASN A 195 5.99 -6.71 26.42
N VAL A 196 6.74 -5.83 25.75
CA VAL A 196 8.17 -6.01 25.48
C VAL A 196 8.88 -6.31 26.81
N GLY A 197 9.53 -7.48 26.95
CA GLY A 197 10.36 -7.82 28.12
C GLY A 197 9.86 -8.90 29.09
N GLN A 198 8.80 -9.65 28.79
CA GLN A 198 8.46 -10.88 29.55
C GLN A 198 9.00 -12.13 28.83
N PHE A 199 10.19 -12.58 29.26
CA PHE A 199 10.74 -13.93 29.00
C PHE A 199 10.18 -14.93 30.01
#